data_AF-A0A0Q9K6U6-F1
#
_entry.id   AF-A0A0Q9K6U6-F1
#
_cell.length_a   1.000
_cell.length_b   1.000
_cell.length_c   1.000
_cell.angle_alpha   90.00
_cell.angle_beta   90.00
_cell.angle_gamma   90.00
#
_symmetry.space_group_name_H-M   'P 1'
#
loop_
_entity.id
_entity.type
_entity.pdbx_description
1 polymer ?
#
loop_
_entity_poly.entity_id
_entity_poly.type
_entity_poly.pdbx_seq_one_letter_code
_entity_poly.pdbx_strand_id
1 'polypeptide(L)'
;MDVSCYCAAKFNVHTANCLKDRCNTYLINSLRKSFLINSYLYYHLDKSLISDNLFNARAKQLAALHKQYPEIVGVYQEYFDNFDPSTGYDIPVDDWIMAEAERRLSK
;
A
#
# COMPACT_ATOMS: atom_id res chain seq x y z
N MET A 1 10.02 12.81 23.27
CA MET A 1 9.90 13.15 21.84
C MET A 1 8.47 12.88 21.46
N ASP A 2 7.64 13.92 21.50
CA ASP A 2 6.18 13.83 21.43
C ASP A 2 5.71 14.30 20.04
N VAL A 3 4.88 13.49 19.40
CA VAL A 3 4.42 13.65 18.02
C VAL A 3 3.09 14.40 18.04
N SER A 4 3.09 15.61 18.57
CA SER A 4 1.91 16.48 18.56
C SER A 4 2.09 17.61 17.55
N CYS A 5 1.50 17.40 16.36
CA CYS A 5 0.65 18.37 15.68
C CYS A 5 0.91 19.88 15.93
N TYR A 6 2.09 20.39 15.58
CA TYR A 6 2.31 21.84 15.40
C TYR A 6 2.00 22.25 13.95
N CYS A 7 0.72 22.20 13.56
CA CYS A 7 0.25 22.74 12.27
C CYS A 7 -0.83 23.82 12.48
N ALA A 8 -0.56 24.74 13.41
CA ALA A 8 -1.36 25.96 13.58
C ALA A 8 -0.54 27.20 13.23
N ALA A 9 -0.07 27.31 11.98
CA ALA A 9 0.41 28.59 11.45
C ALA A 9 0.45 28.57 9.91
N LYS A 10 -0.46 29.34 9.30
CA LYS A 10 -0.46 29.82 7.90
C LYS A 10 -0.40 28.74 6.81
N PHE A 11 -1.57 28.26 6.40
CA PHE A 11 -1.71 27.46 5.17
C PHE A 11 -1.32 28.31 3.93
N ASN A 12 -0.19 27.98 3.31
CA ASN A 12 0.17 28.39 1.96
C ASN A 12 -0.04 27.20 0.99
N VAL A 13 -0.22 27.47 -0.31
CA VAL A 13 -0.41 26.47 -1.37
C VAL A 13 0.72 25.42 -1.37
N HIS A 14 1.96 25.81 -1.09
CA HIS A 14 3.09 24.88 -0.95
C HIS A 14 2.94 23.89 0.21
N THR A 15 2.44 24.34 1.37
CA THR A 15 2.22 23.46 2.54
C THR A 15 1.05 22.50 2.33
N ALA A 16 0.01 22.92 1.61
CA ALA A 16 -1.13 22.08 1.26
C ALA A 16 -0.73 20.94 0.31
N ASN A 17 0.13 21.24 -0.68
CA ASN A 17 0.67 20.23 -1.59
C ASN A 17 1.56 19.22 -0.85
N CYS A 18 2.48 19.66 0.01
CA CYS A 18 3.32 18.77 0.82
C CYS A 18 2.51 17.86 1.76
N LEU A 19 1.41 18.35 2.34
CA LEU A 19 0.50 17.50 3.13
C LEU A 19 -0.22 16.46 2.27
N LYS A 20 -0.68 16.85 1.09
CA LYS A 20 -1.34 15.96 0.14
C LYS A 20 -0.40 14.84 -0.32
N ASP A 21 0.84 15.17 -0.64
CA ASP A 21 1.85 14.20 -1.09
C ASP A 21 2.18 13.19 0.02
N ARG A 22 2.30 13.63 1.27
CA ARG A 22 2.50 12.73 2.42
C ARG A 22 1.32 11.78 2.64
N CYS A 23 0.08 12.28 2.53
CA CYS A 23 -1.12 11.44 2.63
C CYS A 23 -1.20 10.42 1.49
N ASN A 24 -0.89 10.82 0.25
CA ASN A 24 -0.84 9.92 -0.89
C ASN A 24 0.24 8.84 -0.72
N THR A 25 1.42 9.23 -0.25
CA THR A 25 2.52 8.31 0.05
C THR A 25 2.11 7.27 1.09
N TYR A 26 1.44 7.70 2.16
CA TYR A 26 0.93 6.80 3.18
C TYR A 26 -0.11 5.82 2.62
N LEU A 27 -1.06 6.33 1.81
CA LEU A 27 -2.10 5.50 1.20
C LEU A 27 -1.52 4.48 0.23
N ILE A 28 -0.62 4.89 -0.67
CA ILE A 28 0.03 4.01 -1.64
C ILE A 28 0.78 2.90 -0.90
N ASN A 29 1.60 3.24 0.10
CA ASN A 29 2.32 2.24 0.88
C ASN A 29 1.39 1.28 1.64
N SER A 30 0.28 1.77 2.18
CA SER A 30 -0.72 0.93 2.85
C SER A 30 -1.37 -0.07 1.88
N LEU A 31 -1.74 0.40 0.68
CA LEU A 31 -2.32 -0.42 -0.38
C LEU A 31 -1.33 -1.46 -0.90
N ARG A 32 -0.06 -1.09 -1.14
CA ARG A 32 1.01 -2.04 -1.55
C ARG A 32 1.19 -3.16 -0.54
N LYS A 33 1.33 -2.82 0.75
CA LYS A 33 1.44 -3.82 1.83
C LYS A 33 0.22 -4.74 1.86
N SER A 34 -0.98 -4.15 1.77
CA SER A 34 -2.23 -4.91 1.72
C SER A 34 -2.26 -5.88 0.55
N PHE A 35 -1.83 -5.44 -0.64
CA PHE A 35 -1.75 -6.28 -1.83
C PHE A 35 -0.80 -7.46 -1.61
N LEU A 36 0.44 -7.19 -1.20
CA LEU A 36 1.47 -8.21 -0.94
C LEU A 36 0.98 -9.31 0.02
N ILE A 37 0.41 -8.89 1.15
CA ILE A 37 -0.01 -9.83 2.20
C ILE A 37 -1.19 -10.69 1.74
N ASN A 38 -2.20 -10.10 1.10
CA ASN A 38 -3.37 -10.86 0.63
C ASN A 38 -3.01 -11.82 -0.51
N SER A 39 -2.09 -11.43 -1.38
CA SER A 39 -1.60 -12.31 -2.43
C SER A 39 -0.81 -13.48 -1.87
N TYR A 40 0.07 -13.24 -0.88
CA TYR A 40 0.77 -14.35 -0.20
C TYR A 40 -0.21 -15.31 0.48
N LEU A 41 -1.20 -14.79 1.20
CA LEU A 41 -2.23 -15.60 1.87
C LEU A 41 -3.00 -16.47 0.87
N TYR A 42 -3.39 -15.90 -0.26
CA TYR A 42 -4.16 -16.59 -1.29
C TYR A 42 -3.34 -17.71 -1.95
N TYR A 43 -2.13 -17.41 -2.44
CA TYR A 43 -1.34 -18.36 -3.22
C TYR A 43 -0.55 -19.37 -2.38
N HIS A 44 -0.17 -19.03 -1.14
CA HIS A 44 0.70 -19.89 -0.31
C HIS A 44 -0.01 -20.55 0.86
N LEU A 45 -1.07 -19.94 1.38
CA LEU A 45 -1.74 -20.41 2.60
C LEU A 45 -3.20 -20.84 2.38
N ASP A 46 -3.72 -20.74 1.16
CA ASP A 46 -5.13 -20.99 0.81
C ASP A 46 -6.09 -20.25 1.76
N LYS A 47 -5.74 -19.00 2.08
CA LYS A 47 -6.47 -18.14 3.02
C LYS A 47 -6.78 -16.80 2.40
N SER A 48 -7.85 -16.17 2.86
CA SER A 48 -8.19 -14.81 2.48
C SER A 48 -8.68 -13.99 3.66
N LEU A 49 -8.13 -12.78 3.81
CA LEU A 49 -8.56 -11.81 4.84
C LEU A 49 -9.64 -10.84 4.31
N ILE A 50 -9.77 -10.72 2.98
CA ILE A 50 -10.71 -9.80 2.32
C ILE A 50 -11.39 -10.50 1.15
N SER A 51 -12.60 -10.10 0.80
CA SER A 51 -13.24 -10.63 -0.40
C SER A 51 -12.50 -10.25 -1.68
N ASP A 52 -12.61 -11.09 -2.70
CA ASP A 52 -12.02 -10.85 -4.03
C ASP A 52 -12.46 -9.50 -4.61
N ASN A 53 -13.72 -9.11 -4.39
CA ASN A 53 -14.24 -7.80 -4.81
C ASN A 53 -13.47 -6.65 -4.14
N LEU A 54 -13.16 -6.76 -2.85
CA LEU A 54 -12.41 -5.74 -2.13
C LEU A 54 -10.93 -5.75 -2.52
N PHE A 55 -10.34 -6.93 -2.74
CA PHE A 55 -8.98 -7.07 -3.28
C PHE A 55 -8.87 -6.36 -4.63
N ASN A 56 -9.75 -6.68 -5.57
CA ASN A 56 -9.80 -6.09 -6.91
C ASN A 56 -10.01 -4.58 -6.89
N ALA A 57 -10.89 -4.08 -6.02
CA ALA A 57 -11.11 -2.64 -5.86
C ALA A 57 -9.85 -1.92 -5.37
N ARG A 58 -9.14 -2.49 -4.39
CA ARG A 58 -7.88 -1.95 -3.86
C ARG A 58 -6.75 -1.99 -4.88
N ALA A 59 -6.64 -3.09 -5.64
CA ALA A 59 -5.65 -3.21 -6.71
C ALA A 59 -5.86 -2.14 -7.79
N LYS A 60 -7.11 -1.94 -8.25
CA LYS A 60 -7.46 -0.87 -9.20
C LYS A 60 -7.17 0.53 -8.65
N GLN A 61 -7.49 0.76 -7.37
CA GLN A 61 -7.17 2.03 -6.72
C GLN A 61 -5.65 2.27 -6.67
N LEU A 62 -4.88 1.24 -6.33
CA LEU A 62 -3.42 1.32 -6.29
C LEU A 62 -2.84 1.66 -7.67
N ALA A 63 -3.30 0.98 -8.73
CA ALA A 63 -2.88 1.25 -10.10
C ALA A 63 -3.21 2.69 -10.53
N ALA A 64 -4.40 3.19 -10.19
CA ALA A 64 -4.78 4.58 -10.47
C ALA A 64 -3.88 5.59 -9.73
N LEU A 65 -3.53 5.32 -8.48
CA LEU A 65 -2.64 6.17 -7.69
C LEU A 65 -1.20 6.17 -8.22
N HIS A 66 -0.68 5.02 -8.64
CA HIS A 66 0.64 4.93 -9.29
C HIS A 66 0.70 5.77 -10.57
N LYS A 67 -0.36 5.75 -11.38
CA LYS A 67 -0.45 6.59 -12.58
C LYS A 67 -0.57 8.07 -12.25
N GLN A 68 -1.26 8.41 -11.17
CA GLN A 68 -1.49 9.79 -10.77
C GLN A 68 -0.28 10.44 -10.10
N TYR A 69 0.52 9.64 -9.38
CA TYR A 69 1.66 10.10 -8.58
C TYR A 69 2.91 9.23 -8.84
N PRO A 70 3.43 9.21 -10.07
CA PRO A 70 4.57 8.37 -10.44
C PRO A 70 5.87 8.72 -9.69
N GLU A 71 5.97 9.94 -9.15
CA GLU A 71 7.09 10.41 -8.34
C GLU A 71 7.15 9.78 -6.93
N ILE A 72 6.04 9.18 -6.47
CA ILE A 72 5.98 8.57 -5.15
C ILE A 72 6.64 7.19 -5.20
N VAL A 73 7.87 7.16 -4.70
CA VAL A 73 8.61 5.92 -4.44
C VAL A 73 8.21 5.38 -3.07
N GLY A 74 7.93 4.08 -3.01
CA GLY A 74 7.46 3.42 -1.79
C GLY A 74 8.11 2.06 -1.57
N VAL A 75 7.61 1.31 -0.58
CA VAL A 75 8.13 -0.02 -0.26
C VAL A 75 7.88 -0.97 -1.46
N TYR A 76 8.83 -1.87 -1.73
CA TYR A 76 8.80 -2.85 -2.83
C TYR A 76 8.64 -2.21 -4.22
N GLN A 77 9.12 -0.98 -4.42
CA GLN A 77 8.91 -0.21 -5.65
C GLN A 77 9.16 -1.01 -6.93
N GLU A 78 10.25 -1.78 -6.98
CA GLU A 78 10.63 -2.61 -8.13
C GLU A 78 9.54 -3.57 -8.61
N TYR A 79 8.70 -4.08 -7.69
CA TYR A 79 7.57 -4.97 -8.01
C TYR A 79 6.31 -4.22 -8.45
N PHE A 80 6.29 -2.89 -8.29
CA PHE A 80 5.16 -2.05 -8.64
C PHE A 80 5.44 -1.08 -9.80
N ASP A 81 6.63 -1.10 -10.41
CA ASP A 81 6.95 -0.26 -11.56
C ASP A 81 6.12 -0.64 -12.80
N ASN A 82 5.86 -1.94 -13.00
CA ASN A 82 4.96 -2.47 -14.04
C ASN A 82 3.73 -3.15 -13.42
N PHE A 83 3.20 -2.56 -12.35
CA PHE A 83 2.12 -3.16 -11.57
C PHE A 83 0.89 -3.50 -12.43
N ASP A 84 0.56 -4.79 -12.50
CA ASP A 84 -0.70 -5.27 -13.05
C ASP A 84 -1.70 -5.56 -11.92
N PRO A 85 -2.82 -4.82 -11.83
CA PRO A 85 -3.84 -5.06 -10.81
C PRO A 85 -4.68 -6.33 -11.06
N SER A 86 -4.46 -7.07 -12.16
CA SER A 86 -5.25 -8.25 -12.53
C SER A 86 -4.87 -9.51 -11.73
N THR A 87 -3.63 -9.59 -11.24
CA THR A 87 -3.11 -10.77 -10.55
C THR A 87 -2.17 -10.39 -9.43
N GLY A 88 -2.20 -11.17 -8.35
CA GLY A 88 -1.24 -11.07 -7.25
C GLY A 88 -0.12 -12.10 -7.32
N TYR A 89 0.03 -12.82 -8.43
CA TYR A 89 0.93 -13.97 -8.51
C TYR A 89 2.41 -13.58 -8.52
N ASP A 90 2.77 -12.50 -9.23
CA ASP A 90 4.17 -12.08 -9.44
C ASP A 90 4.73 -11.21 -8.30
N ILE A 91 4.25 -11.40 -7.08
CA ILE A 91 4.74 -10.64 -5.92
C ILE A 91 5.94 -11.33 -5.25
N PRO A 92 6.82 -10.58 -4.57
CA PRO A 92 7.87 -11.18 -3.77
C PRO A 92 7.27 -11.91 -2.55
N VAL A 93 7.98 -12.92 -2.09
CA VAL A 93 7.73 -13.57 -0.80
C VAL A 93 9.02 -13.49 0.01
N ASP A 94 8.99 -12.72 1.09
CA ASP A 94 10.11 -12.56 2.01
C ASP A 94 9.67 -12.71 3.47
N ASP A 95 10.64 -12.73 4.38
CA ASP A 95 10.42 -12.91 5.82
C ASP A 95 9.44 -11.89 6.40
N TRP A 96 9.45 -10.65 5.89
CA TRP A 96 8.55 -9.61 6.37
C TRP A 96 7.10 -9.88 5.95
N ILE A 97 6.88 -10.28 4.70
CA ILE A 97 5.55 -10.63 4.17
C ILE A 97 4.99 -11.84 4.92
N MET A 98 5.82 -12.87 5.12
CA MET A 98 5.44 -14.08 5.84
C MET A 98 5.03 -13.76 7.30
N ALA A 99 5.89 -13.06 8.04
CA ALA A 99 5.63 -12.70 9.43
C ALA A 99 4.39 -11.79 9.58
N GLU A 100 4.21 -10.81 8.70
CA GLU A 100 3.06 -9.90 8.77
C GLU A 100 1.75 -10.60 8.38
N ALA A 101 1.78 -11.57 7.45
CA ALA A 101 0.62 -12.39 7.11
C ALA A 101 0.18 -13.26 8.31
N GLU A 102 1.11 -13.94 8.97
CA GLU A 102 0.84 -14.72 10.18
C GLU A 102 0.27 -13.85 11.30
N ARG A 103 0.87 -12.68 11.54
CA ARG A 103 0.43 -11.71 12.54
C ARG A 103 -0.99 -11.18 12.29
N ARG A 104 -1.47 -11.19 11.04
CA ARG A 104 -2.84 -10.80 10.69
C ARG A 104 -3.84 -11.93 10.85
N LEU A 105 -3.42 -13.18 10.70
CA LEU A 105 -4.24 -14.36 10.96
C LEU A 105 -4.38 -14.67 12.46
N SER A 106 -3.39 -14.28 13.27
CA SER A 106 -3.37 -14.52 14.72
C SER A 106 -4.13 -13.47 15.55
N LYS A 107 -4.85 -12.55 14.89
CA LYS A 107 -5.66 -11.49 15.53
C LYS A 107 -7.12 -11.87 15.48
#